data_AF-A0A9P8LBD3-F1
#
_entry.id   AF-A0A9P8LBD3-F1
#
_cell.length_a   1.000
_cell.length_b   1.000
_cell.length_c   1.000
_cell.angle_alpha   90.00
_cell.angle_beta   90.00
_cell.angle_gamma   90.00
#
_symmetry.space_group_name_H-M   'P 1'
#
loop_
_entity.id
_entity.type
_entity.pdbx_description
1 polymer ?
#
loop_
_entity_poly.entity_id
_entity_poly.type
_entity_poly.pdbx_seq_one_letter_code
_entity_poly.pdbx_strand_id
1 'polypeptide(L)'
;MPATSVSPNLAVTTTLPARPSLRPSASTPAPLEPQNPSLPPPQTFDTIAPLYTLLSRLLPASPDAPPSLDPQHLATEAGAIKLRLQKARAAVEGLGDMDRTIEEQEEEIRALEEKCEKQRGVLRGLAGIKVDQSMAMELD
;
A
#
# COMPACT_ATOMS: atom_id res chain seq x y z
N MET A 1 -41.11 1.25 49.27
CA MET A 1 -40.66 2.65 49.20
C MET A 1 -39.25 2.67 48.63
N PRO A 2 -38.90 3.48 47.62
CA PRO A 2 -39.59 3.86 46.36
C PRO A 2 -38.80 3.36 45.10
N ALA A 3 -39.44 3.04 43.96
CA ALA A 3 -39.58 3.85 42.72
C ALA A 3 -38.25 4.38 42.14
N THR A 4 -37.91 4.24 40.85
CA THR A 4 -38.47 4.95 39.67
C THR A 4 -37.75 4.37 38.43
N SER A 5 -38.41 3.78 37.42
CA SER A 5 -39.03 4.39 36.24
C SER A 5 -38.16 5.37 35.45
N VAL A 6 -38.04 5.12 34.14
CA VAL A 6 -38.18 6.05 32.98
C VAL A 6 -37.19 5.67 31.86
N SER A 7 -37.71 4.96 30.84
CA SER A 7 -37.35 5.14 29.42
C SER A 7 -38.19 6.31 28.85
N PRO A 8 -38.10 6.71 27.57
CA PRO A 8 -37.01 6.73 26.58
C PRO A 8 -36.80 8.18 26.07
N ASN A 9 -35.82 8.44 25.19
CA ASN A 9 -35.89 9.64 24.34
C ASN A 9 -35.90 9.29 22.86
N LEU A 10 -36.89 9.87 22.20
CA LEU A 10 -37.22 9.75 20.79
C LEU A 10 -36.13 10.41 19.95
N ALA A 11 -35.71 9.73 18.89
CA ALA A 11 -35.26 10.40 17.68
C ALA A 11 -36.14 9.90 16.53
N VAL A 12 -37.19 10.69 16.28
CA VAL A 12 -37.93 10.70 15.02
C VAL A 12 -37.01 11.33 13.97
N THR A 13 -36.68 10.59 12.92
CA THR A 13 -36.26 11.22 11.66
C THR A 13 -36.93 10.50 10.49
N THR A 14 -38.15 10.95 10.21
CA THR A 14 -38.71 11.25 8.89
C THR A 14 -38.08 10.55 7.68
N THR A 15 -38.80 9.53 7.21
CA THR A 15 -38.80 9.03 5.84
C THR A 15 -39.15 10.16 4.86
N LEU A 16 -38.24 10.48 3.94
CA LEU A 16 -38.52 11.28 2.74
C LEU A 16 -38.65 10.35 1.52
N PRO A 17 -39.61 10.59 0.61
CA PRO A 17 -39.88 9.71 -0.52
C PRO A 17 -38.76 9.76 -1.57
N ALA A 18 -38.39 8.56 -2.04
CA ALA A 18 -37.45 8.33 -3.12
C ALA A 18 -37.92 9.01 -4.41
N ARG A 19 -37.14 10.00 -4.86
CA ARG A 19 -37.24 10.54 -6.22
C ARG A 19 -36.44 9.62 -7.16
N PRO A 20 -37.00 9.07 -8.24
CA PRO A 20 -36.22 8.31 -9.22
C PRO A 20 -35.30 9.29 -9.96
N SER A 21 -34.06 9.40 -9.48
CA SER A 21 -32.99 10.06 -10.22
C SER A 21 -32.53 9.07 -11.29
N LEU A 22 -33.11 9.19 -12.49
CA LEU A 22 -32.57 8.62 -13.72
C LEU A 22 -31.19 9.24 -13.93
N ARG A 23 -30.14 8.62 -13.39
CA ARG A 23 -28.76 8.91 -13.78
C ARG A 23 -28.48 8.13 -15.07
N PRO A 24 -28.10 8.78 -16.17
CA PRO A 24 -27.50 8.06 -17.29
C PRO A 24 -26.20 7.42 -16.78
N SER A 25 -26.08 6.12 -17.06
CA SER A 25 -24.89 5.32 -16.80
C SER A 25 -23.74 5.88 -17.64
N ALA A 26 -23.00 6.83 -17.09
CA ALA A 26 -21.70 7.22 -17.61
C ALA A 26 -20.69 6.33 -16.89
N SER A 27 -20.10 5.39 -17.63
CA SER A 27 -18.97 4.58 -17.20
C SER A 27 -17.77 5.50 -16.97
N THR A 28 -17.72 6.14 -15.81
CA THR A 28 -16.50 6.79 -15.32
C THR A 28 -15.59 5.68 -14.82
N PRO A 29 -14.37 5.50 -15.39
CA PRO A 29 -13.40 4.60 -14.78
C PRO A 29 -13.09 5.15 -13.39
N ALA A 30 -13.23 4.28 -12.38
CA ALA A 30 -12.98 4.63 -10.99
C ALA A 30 -11.55 5.21 -10.85
N PRO A 31 -11.35 6.35 -10.17
CA PRO A 31 -10.03 6.78 -9.78
C PRO A 31 -9.36 5.68 -8.95
N LEU A 32 -8.19 5.24 -9.40
CA LEU A 32 -7.34 4.28 -8.69
C LEU A 32 -7.04 4.86 -7.30
N GLU A 33 -7.67 4.32 -6.25
CA GLU A 33 -7.30 4.66 -4.87
C GLU A 33 -5.81 4.34 -4.68
N PRO A 34 -5.04 5.17 -3.94
CA PRO A 34 -3.67 4.86 -3.58
C PRO A 34 -3.68 3.64 -2.64
N GLN A 35 -3.64 2.45 -3.26
CA GLN A 35 -3.36 1.20 -2.58
C GLN A 35 -1.96 1.38 -1.98
N ASN A 36 -1.85 1.40 -0.65
CA ASN A 36 -0.56 1.32 0.00
C ASN A 36 -0.30 -0.18 0.22
N PRO A 37 0.31 -0.91 -0.74
CA PRO A 37 0.52 -2.34 -0.59
C PRO A 37 1.39 -2.58 0.64
N SER A 38 0.96 -3.48 1.51
CA SER A 38 1.79 -3.90 2.63
C SER A 38 3.01 -4.62 2.08
N LEU A 39 4.19 -4.02 2.23
CA LEU A 39 5.43 -4.66 1.84
C LEU A 39 5.64 -5.94 2.65
N PRO A 40 6.07 -7.04 2.02
CA PRO A 40 6.42 -8.26 2.74
C PRO A 40 7.60 -8.01 3.69
N PRO A 41 7.67 -8.72 4.83
CA PRO A 41 8.79 -8.59 5.75
C PRO A 41 10.10 -9.01 5.07
N PRO A 42 11.25 -8.38 5.38
CA PRO A 42 12.52 -8.58 4.67
C PRO A 42 13.00 -10.04 4.71
N GLN A 43 12.67 -10.76 5.78
CA GLN A 43 13.00 -12.18 5.99
C GLN A 43 12.41 -13.11 4.92
N THR A 44 11.38 -12.64 4.19
CA THR A 44 10.80 -13.34 3.05
C THR A 44 11.84 -13.61 1.96
N PHE A 45 12.88 -12.77 1.87
CA PHE A 45 13.90 -12.82 0.81
C PHE A 45 15.23 -13.42 1.27
N ASP A 46 15.34 -13.91 2.51
CA ASP A 46 16.56 -14.53 3.07
C ASP A 46 16.80 -15.95 2.54
N THR A 47 16.89 -16.10 1.21
CA THR A 47 17.09 -17.39 0.53
C THR A 47 18.48 -17.55 -0.06
N ILE A 48 19.18 -16.44 -0.31
CA ILE A 48 20.45 -16.43 -1.05
C ILE A 48 21.55 -17.18 -0.29
N ALA A 49 21.75 -16.87 1.00
CA ALA A 49 22.76 -17.54 1.82
C ALA A 49 22.56 -19.07 1.87
N PRO A 50 21.38 -19.60 2.27
CA PRO A 50 21.20 -21.05 2.32
C PRO A 50 21.23 -21.73 0.94
N LEU A 51 20.79 -21.07 -0.12
CA LEU A 51 20.91 -21.56 -1.50
C LEU A 51 22.39 -21.70 -1.88
N TYR A 52 23.19 -20.65 -1.66
CA TYR A 52 24.62 -20.68 -1.92
C TYR A 52 25.31 -21.81 -1.14
N THR A 53 25.03 -21.95 0.16
CA THR A 53 25.61 -23.02 0.98
C THR A 53 25.28 -24.41 0.42
N LEU A 54 24.02 -24.63 -0.01
CA LEU A 54 23.62 -25.91 -0.60
C LEU A 54 24.35 -26.17 -1.93
N LEU A 55 24.46 -25.17 -2.80
CA LEU A 55 25.16 -25.29 -4.08
C LEU A 55 26.66 -25.53 -3.90
N SER A 56 27.32 -24.84 -2.96
CA SER A 56 28.74 -25.04 -2.67
C SER A 56 29.06 -26.43 -2.13
N ARG A 57 28.11 -27.08 -1.43
CA ARG A 57 28.26 -28.46 -0.96
C ARG A 57 28.02 -29.51 -2.06
N LEU A 58 27.22 -29.16 -3.07
CA LEU A 58 26.87 -30.04 -4.19
C LEU A 58 27.90 -29.97 -5.32
N LEU A 59 28.42 -28.76 -5.57
CA LEU A 59 29.47 -28.49 -6.55
C LEU A 59 30.66 -27.87 -5.81
N PRO A 60 31.63 -28.67 -5.33
CA PRO A 60 32.82 -28.14 -4.68
C PRO A 60 33.68 -27.42 -5.72
N ALA A 61 33.38 -26.14 -5.93
CA ALA A 61 34.09 -25.25 -6.84
C ALA A 61 35.25 -24.50 -6.16
N SER A 62 35.38 -24.64 -4.83
CA SER A 62 36.37 -23.94 -4.01
C SER A 62 37.08 -24.92 -3.07
N PRO A 63 38.39 -24.76 -2.83
CA PRO A 63 39.13 -25.59 -1.87
C PRO A 63 38.69 -25.37 -0.41
N ASP A 64 37.99 -24.28 -0.12
CA ASP A 64 37.43 -23.96 1.20
C ASP A 64 35.94 -24.34 1.32
N ALA A 65 35.49 -25.27 0.45
CA ALA A 65 34.10 -25.64 0.38
C ALA A 65 33.63 -26.40 1.64
N PRO A 66 32.41 -26.12 2.12
CA PRO A 66 31.79 -26.89 3.19
C PRO A 66 31.68 -28.38 2.84
N PRO A 67 31.57 -29.26 3.87
CA PRO A 67 31.55 -30.71 3.66
C PRO A 67 30.45 -31.13 2.68
N SER A 68 30.82 -32.04 1.78
CA SER A 68 29.94 -32.55 0.72
C SER A 68 28.64 -33.09 1.31
N LEU A 69 27.54 -32.75 0.64
CA LEU A 69 26.19 -33.17 1.05
C LEU A 69 25.95 -34.63 0.68
N ASP A 70 25.40 -35.42 1.61
CA ASP A 70 24.91 -36.76 1.29
C ASP A 70 23.68 -36.66 0.37
N PRO A 71 23.63 -37.39 -0.76
CA PRO A 71 22.48 -37.43 -1.66
C PRO A 71 21.12 -37.64 -0.97
N GLN A 72 21.08 -38.36 0.16
CA GLN A 72 19.83 -38.60 0.90
C GLN A 72 19.25 -37.34 1.55
N HIS A 73 20.11 -36.38 1.93
CA HIS A 73 19.70 -35.14 2.59
C HIS A 73 19.34 -34.01 1.61
N LEU A 74 19.70 -34.16 0.33
CA LEU A 74 19.46 -33.16 -0.71
C LEU A 74 17.98 -32.78 -0.83
N ALA A 75 17.08 -33.76 -0.86
CA ALA A 75 15.65 -33.49 -1.03
C ALA A 75 15.08 -32.67 0.13
N THR A 76 15.52 -32.96 1.35
CA THR A 76 15.07 -32.25 2.56
C THR A 76 15.62 -30.82 2.61
N GLU A 77 16.92 -30.64 2.38
CA GLU A 77 17.55 -29.30 2.39
C GLU A 77 17.02 -28.42 1.24
N ALA A 78 16.90 -28.99 0.03
CA ALA A 78 16.34 -28.28 -1.13
C ALA A 78 14.85 -27.95 -0.94
N GLY A 79 14.08 -28.82 -0.29
CA GLY A 79 12.66 -28.60 -0.03
C GLY A 79 12.39 -27.35 0.82
N ALA A 80 13.19 -27.14 1.88
CA ALA A 80 13.09 -25.95 2.71
C ALA A 80 13.38 -24.66 1.94
N ILE A 81 14.41 -24.67 1.09
CA ILE A 81 14.79 -23.53 0.25
C ILE A 81 13.71 -23.25 -0.80
N LYS A 82 13.19 -24.30 -1.45
CA LYS A 82 12.10 -24.21 -2.41
C LYS A 82 10.85 -23.56 -1.81
N LEU A 83 10.48 -23.94 -0.58
CA LEU A 83 9.34 -23.35 0.10
C LEU A 83 9.55 -21.85 0.38
N ARG A 84 10.75 -21.44 0.78
CA ARG A 84 11.07 -20.02 0.98
C ARG A 84 11.04 -19.24 -0.33
N LEU A 85 11.56 -19.80 -1.42
CA LEU A 85 11.47 -19.19 -2.75
C LEU A 85 10.01 -19.02 -3.21
N GLN A 86 9.16 -20.02 -2.97
CA GLN A 86 7.74 -19.93 -3.31
C GLN A 86 7.04 -18.82 -2.54
N LYS A 87 7.33 -18.68 -1.23
CA LYS A 87 6.82 -17.58 -0.41
C LYS A 87 7.31 -16.23 -0.92
N ALA A 88 8.60 -16.12 -1.26
CA ALA A 88 9.16 -14.90 -1.83
C ALA A 88 8.50 -14.52 -3.14
N ARG A 89 8.29 -15.47 -4.04
CA ARG A 89 7.61 -15.26 -5.31
C ARG A 89 6.17 -14.80 -5.11
N ALA A 90 5.41 -15.50 -4.26
CA ALA A 90 4.03 -15.13 -3.96
C ALA A 90 3.93 -13.73 -3.33
N ALA A 91 4.90 -13.36 -2.49
CA ALA A 91 4.99 -12.03 -1.90
C ALA A 91 5.26 -10.95 -2.96
N VAL A 92 6.13 -11.22 -3.94
CA VAL A 92 6.40 -10.31 -5.06
C VAL A 92 5.19 -10.19 -5.98
N GLU A 93 4.55 -11.29 -6.34
CA GLU A 93 3.33 -11.27 -7.18
C GLU A 93 2.14 -10.59 -6.47
N GLY A 94 2.12 -10.63 -5.14
CA GLY A 94 1.12 -9.92 -4.34
C GLY A 94 1.39 -8.42 -4.17
N LEU A 95 2.54 -7.91 -4.64
CA LEU A 95 2.79 -6.47 -4.65
C LEU A 95 1.89 -5.79 -5.69
N GLY A 96 1.21 -4.72 -5.27
CA GLY A 96 0.47 -3.88 -6.19
C GLY A 96 1.41 -3.17 -7.15
N ASP A 97 0.89 -2.82 -8.32
CA ASP A 97 1.60 -2.00 -9.32
C ASP A 97 2.87 -2.66 -9.92
N MET A 98 2.99 -3.99 -9.81
CA MET A 98 4.09 -4.77 -10.40
C MET A 98 4.04 -4.89 -11.93
N ASP A 99 2.89 -4.61 -12.53
CA ASP A 99 2.68 -4.71 -13.98
C ASP A 99 3.07 -3.42 -14.74
N ARG A 100 3.41 -2.35 -14.01
CA ARG A 100 3.81 -1.05 -14.58
C ARG A 100 5.31 -0.89 -14.66
N THR A 101 5.76 -0.07 -15.61
CA THR A 101 7.18 0.24 -15.72
C THR A 101 7.58 1.41 -14.82
N ILE A 102 8.88 1.50 -14.55
CA ILE A 102 9.45 2.60 -13.74
C ILE A 102 9.17 3.94 -14.42
N GLU A 103 9.28 4.00 -15.75
CA GLU A 103 9.06 5.22 -16.52
C GLU A 103 7.62 5.75 -16.37
N GLU A 104 6.62 4.85 -16.39
CA GLU A 104 5.21 5.22 -16.18
C GLU A 104 4.97 5.76 -14.78
N GLN A 105 5.61 5.16 -13.77
CA GLN A 105 5.53 5.61 -12.38
C GLN A 105 6.21 6.98 -12.19
N GLU A 106 7.38 7.19 -12.80
CA GLU A 106 8.10 8.45 -12.75
C GLU A 106 7.33 9.60 -13.42
N GLU A 107 6.68 9.34 -14.56
CA GLU A 107 5.82 10.33 -15.23
C GLU A 107 4.63 10.71 -14.34
N GLU A 108 3.99 9.73 -13.71
CA GLU A 108 2.90 9.97 -12.77
C GLU A 108 3.36 10.78 -11.55
N ILE A 109 4.50 10.43 -10.95
CA ILE A 109 5.08 11.17 -9.82
C ILE A 109 5.27 12.64 -10.21
N ARG A 110 5.85 12.91 -11.39
CA ARG A 110 6.05 14.28 -11.88
C ARG A 110 4.73 15.05 -12.02
N ALA A 111 3.71 14.42 -12.60
CA ALA A 111 2.39 15.03 -12.76
C ALA A 111 1.71 15.31 -11.40
N LEU A 112 1.85 14.39 -10.44
CA LEU A 112 1.34 14.54 -9.09
C LEU A 112 2.07 15.66 -8.33
N GLU A 113 3.39 15.75 -8.45
CA GLU A 113 4.20 16.81 -7.86
C GLU A 113 3.79 18.19 -8.40
N GLU A 114 3.60 18.33 -9.71
CA GLU A 114 3.11 19.58 -10.32
C GLU A 114 1.72 19.96 -9.78
N LYS A 115 0.83 18.97 -9.63
CA LYS A 115 -0.50 19.19 -9.05
C LYS A 115 -0.41 19.63 -7.59
N CYS A 116 0.46 19.01 -6.79
CA CYS A 116 0.72 19.42 -5.42
C CYS A 116 1.27 20.84 -5.36
N GLU A 117 2.17 21.22 -6.26
CA GLU A 117 2.71 22.58 -6.31
C GLU A 117 1.62 23.62 -6.58
N LYS A 118 0.77 23.38 -7.59
CA LYS A 118 -0.37 24.25 -7.91
C LYS A 118 -1.31 24.40 -6.72
N GLN A 119 -1.67 23.30 -6.07
CA GLN A 119 -2.54 23.30 -4.89
C GLN A 119 -1.91 24.07 -3.72
N ARG A 120 -0.62 23.88 -3.46
CA ARG A 120 0.11 24.65 -2.43
C ARG A 120 0.14 26.14 -2.77
N GLY A 121 0.24 26.50 -4.04
CA GLY A 121 0.14 27.88 -4.52
C GLY A 121 -1.21 28.51 -4.21
N VAL A 122 -2.31 27.81 -4.53
CA VAL A 122 -3.68 28.27 -4.21
C VAL A 122 -3.88 28.44 -2.71
N LEU A 123 -3.45 27.47 -1.91
CA LEU A 123 -3.54 27.56 -0.44
C LEU A 123 -2.75 28.74 0.12
N ARG A 124 -1.56 29.02 -0.41
CA ARG A 124 -0.80 30.23 -0.05
C ARG A 124 -1.54 31.51 -0.45
N GLY A 125 -2.13 31.55 -1.63
CA GLY A 125 -2.94 32.69 -2.08
C GLY A 125 -4.14 32.94 -1.16
N LEU A 126 -4.88 31.90 -0.80
CA LEU A 126 -6.00 32.01 0.15
C LEU A 126 -5.55 32.41 1.56
N ALA A 127 -4.40 31.92 2.02
CA ALA A 127 -3.82 32.33 3.30
C ALA A 127 -3.42 33.82 3.28
N GLY A 128 -2.83 34.30 2.17
CA GLY A 128 -2.50 35.71 1.98
C GLY A 128 -3.73 36.61 2.00
N ILE A 129 -4.79 36.26 1.25
CA ILE A 129 -6.06 37.00 1.23
C ILE A 129 -6.68 37.10 2.63
N LYS A 130 -6.58 36.03 3.43
CA LYS A 130 -7.07 36.04 4.81
C LYS A 130 -6.29 37.02 5.69
N VAL A 131 -4.98 37.12 5.52
CA VAL A 131 -4.13 38.09 6.25
C VAL A 131 -4.49 39.52 5.84
N ASP A 132 -4.64 39.78 4.54
CA ASP A 132 -5.03 41.10 4.03
C ASP A 132 -6.42 41.53 4.53
N GLN A 133 -7.39 40.60 4.58
CA GLN A 133 -8.70 40.86 5.19
C GLN A 133 -8.62 41.15 6.68
N SER A 134 -7.79 40.41 7.45
CA SER A 134 -7.62 40.71 8.88
C SER A 134 -6.98 42.08 9.12
N MET A 135 -6.02 42.48 8.27
CA MET A 135 -5.37 43.78 8.39
C MET A 135 -6.29 44.94 7.97
N ALA A 136 -7.16 44.73 6.98
CA ALA A 136 -8.14 45.73 6.56
C ALA A 136 -9.27 45.95 7.58
N MET A 137 -9.59 44.95 8.40
CA MET A 137 -10.64 45.03 9.43
C MET A 137 -10.16 45.66 10.75
N GLU A 138 -8.84 45.84 10.93
CA GLU A 138 -8.22 46.38 12.15
C GLU A 138 -7.91 47.88 12.05
N LEU A 139 -8.23 48.50 10.90
CA LEU A 139 -7.98 49.92 10.58
C LEU A 139 -9.26 50.78 10.50
N ASP A 140 -10.41 50.24 10.89
CA ASP A 140 -11.71 50.94 11.02
C ASP A 140 -12.22 50.83 12.47
#